data_AF-A0A7C7HYG6-F1
#
_entry.id   AF-A0A7C7HYG6-F1
#
_cell.length_a   1.000
_cell.length_b   1.000
_cell.length_c   1.000
_cell.angle_alpha   90.00
_cell.angle_beta   90.00
_cell.angle_gamma   90.00
#
_symmetry.space_group_name_H-M   'P 1'
#
loop_
_entity.id
_entity.type
_entity.pdbx_description
1 polymer ?
#
loop_
_entity_poly.entity_id
_entity_poly.type
_entity_poly.pdbx_seq_one_letter_code
_entity_poly.pdbx_strand_id
1 'polypeptide(L)'
;MAGDTVSRRKPGSVAVGFALETSDLIKNAEQKLIAKSFDLLVANDATDEESGFDVPTNRVTILSPERDPEELPLMLKPSVAEVIIDRICDRLANDL
;
A
#
# COMPACT_ATOMS: atom_id res chain seq x y z
N MET A 1 1.16 13.34 -16.36
CA MET A 1 2.17 13.08 -15.31
C MET A 1 1.44 13.09 -13.98
N ALA A 2 1.41 11.97 -13.25
CA ALA A 2 0.92 12.00 -11.87
C ALA A 2 1.78 13.00 -11.09
N GLY A 3 1.16 14.03 -10.52
CA GLY A 3 1.87 15.06 -9.75
C GLY A 3 2.57 14.41 -8.56
N ASP A 4 3.87 14.66 -8.41
CA ASP A 4 4.61 14.16 -7.26
C ASP A 4 4.24 14.94 -6.01
N THR A 5 3.76 14.24 -4.98
CA THR A 5 3.39 14.83 -3.69
C THR A 5 4.57 14.89 -2.72
N VAL A 6 5.68 14.18 -2.99
CA VAL A 6 6.84 14.06 -2.10
C VAL A 6 7.35 15.43 -1.65
N SER A 7 7.52 16.36 -2.59
CA SER A 7 8.04 17.72 -2.32
C SER A 7 7.07 18.62 -1.53
N ARG A 8 5.82 18.19 -1.36
CA ARG A 8 4.75 18.95 -0.67
C ARG A 8 4.34 18.33 0.66
N ARG A 9 4.96 17.22 1.08
CA ARG A 9 4.65 16.56 2.36
C ARG A 9 5.11 17.43 3.52
N LYS A 10 4.23 17.63 4.50
CA LYS A 10 4.60 18.31 5.75
C LYS A 10 5.42 17.35 6.61
N PRO A 11 6.37 17.84 7.43
CA PRO A 11 7.01 17.00 8.44
C PRO A 11 5.98 16.24 9.29
N GLY A 12 6.25 14.95 9.56
CA GLY A 12 5.34 14.06 10.29
C GLY A 12 4.17 13.49 9.47
N SER A 13 4.15 13.68 8.14
CA SER A 13 3.16 13.03 7.28
C SER A 13 3.56 11.58 6.99
N VAL A 14 2.64 10.64 7.10
CA VAL A 14 2.83 9.26 6.62
C VAL A 14 2.47 9.18 5.14
N ALA A 15 3.39 8.71 4.33
CA ALA A 15 3.24 8.58 2.91
C ALA A 15 2.80 7.16 2.51
N VAL A 16 1.56 7.03 2.04
CA VAL A 16 1.00 5.76 1.57
C VAL A 16 0.87 5.77 0.04
N GLY A 17 1.49 4.79 -0.62
CA GLY A 17 1.33 4.56 -2.04
C GLY A 17 0.41 3.37 -2.34
N PHE A 18 -0.23 3.39 -3.50
CA PHE A 18 -1.00 2.26 -4.03
C PHE A 18 -0.40 1.83 -5.37
N ALA A 19 -0.25 0.53 -5.57
CA ALA A 19 0.34 -0.05 -6.76
C ALA A 19 -0.50 -1.21 -7.28
N LEU A 20 -0.85 -1.14 -8.57
CA LEU A 20 -1.48 -2.23 -9.29
C LEU A 20 -0.39 -2.89 -10.14
N GLU A 21 -0.13 -4.18 -9.94
CA GLU A 21 0.91 -4.91 -10.66
C GLU A 21 0.30 -6.03 -11.51
N THR A 22 0.83 -6.24 -12.71
CA THR A 22 0.41 -7.33 -13.61
C THR A 22 1.34 -8.53 -13.57
N SER A 23 2.49 -8.40 -12.90
CA SER A 23 3.51 -9.44 -12.72
C SER A 23 4.46 -9.05 -11.59
N ASP A 24 5.19 -10.03 -11.03
CA ASP A 24 6.24 -9.82 -10.03
C ASP A 24 5.84 -8.83 -8.90
N LEU A 25 4.63 -9.02 -8.35
CA LEU A 25 3.96 -8.07 -7.46
C LEU A 25 4.87 -7.52 -6.36
N ILE A 26 5.48 -8.42 -5.57
CA ILE A 26 6.34 -8.04 -4.44
C ILE A 26 7.55 -7.23 -4.90
N LYS A 27 8.28 -7.73 -5.90
CA LYS A 27 9.50 -7.08 -6.40
C LYS A 27 9.21 -5.68 -6.96
N ASN A 28 8.14 -5.55 -7.74
CA ASN A 28 7.77 -4.27 -8.33
C ASN A 28 7.25 -3.30 -7.26
N ALA A 29 6.54 -3.80 -6.25
CA ALA A 29 6.09 -3.04 -5.11
C ALA A 29 7.29 -2.53 -4.28
N GLU A 30 8.24 -3.38 -3.90
CA GLU A 30 9.46 -3.00 -3.17
C GLU A 30 10.25 -1.89 -3.89
N GLN A 31 10.41 -2.02 -5.21
CA GLN A 31 11.08 -0.98 -6.00
C GLN A 31 10.35 0.37 -5.94
N LYS A 32 9.02 0.37 -6.01
CA LYS A 32 8.20 1.60 -5.91
C LYS A 32 8.23 2.19 -4.50
N LEU A 33 8.18 1.35 -3.46
CA LEU A 33 8.29 1.76 -2.05
C LEU A 33 9.56 2.59 -1.83
N ILE A 34 10.71 2.07 -2.27
CA ILE A 34 12.02 2.73 -2.13
C ILE A 34 12.12 3.96 -3.03
N ALA A 35 11.81 3.81 -4.33
CA ALA A 35 12.00 4.88 -5.31
C ALA A 35 11.12 6.12 -5.06
N LYS A 36 9.99 5.95 -4.39
CA LYS A 36 9.05 7.03 -4.05
C LYS A 36 9.09 7.43 -2.58
N SER A 37 9.95 6.80 -1.79
CA SER A 37 10.08 7.02 -0.35
C SER A 37 8.72 7.03 0.33
N PHE A 38 7.96 5.95 0.11
CA PHE A 38 6.71 5.70 0.81
C PHE A 38 7.01 5.02 2.16
N ASP A 39 6.22 5.35 3.18
CA ASP A 39 6.23 4.66 4.46
C ASP A 39 5.46 3.34 4.38
N LEU A 40 4.39 3.33 3.58
CA LEU A 40 3.60 2.15 3.28
C LEU A 40 3.31 2.08 1.79
N LEU A 41 3.36 0.87 1.22
CA LEU A 41 2.88 0.61 -0.13
C LEU A 41 1.87 -0.52 -0.11
N VAL A 42 0.67 -0.26 -0.62
CA VAL A 42 -0.40 -1.24 -0.77
C VAL A 42 -0.40 -1.71 -2.22
N ALA A 43 -0.03 -2.97 -2.44
CA ALA A 43 0.05 -3.57 -3.77
C ALA A 43 -1.06 -4.58 -3.99
N ASN A 44 -1.66 -4.62 -5.18
CA ASN A 44 -2.63 -5.65 -5.56
C ASN A 44 -2.36 -6.17 -6.98
N ASP A 45 -2.72 -7.43 -7.22
CA ASP A 45 -2.56 -8.08 -8.53
C ASP A 45 -3.72 -7.65 -9.45
N ALA A 46 -3.39 -7.20 -10.66
CA ALA A 46 -4.35 -6.80 -11.68
C ALA A 46 -5.02 -7.99 -12.39
N THR A 47 -4.46 -9.18 -12.23
CA THR A 47 -4.90 -10.40 -12.91
C THR A 47 -5.86 -11.25 -12.05
N ASP A 48 -6.02 -10.89 -10.77
CA ASP A 48 -6.96 -11.54 -9.86
C ASP A 48 -8.38 -11.00 -10.09
N GLU A 49 -9.23 -11.80 -10.76
CA GLU A 49 -10.61 -11.45 -11.09
C GLU A 49 -11.53 -11.28 -9.86
N GLU A 50 -11.12 -11.81 -8.69
CA GLU A 50 -11.86 -11.65 -7.44
C GLU A 50 -11.45 -10.37 -6.69
N SER A 51 -10.46 -9.62 -7.20
CA SER A 51 -9.78 -8.52 -6.52
C SER A 51 -9.67 -7.27 -7.40
N GLY A 52 -9.46 -6.10 -6.79
CA GLY A 52 -9.21 -4.88 -7.54
C GLY A 52 -10.48 -4.18 -8.05
N PHE A 53 -10.60 -3.94 -9.36
CA PHE A 53 -11.64 -3.08 -9.92
C PHE A 53 -12.96 -3.83 -10.15
N ASP A 54 -14.08 -3.09 -10.18
CA ASP A 54 -15.43 -3.59 -10.50
C ASP A 54 -16.00 -4.73 -9.63
N VAL A 55 -15.28 -5.17 -8.59
CA VAL A 55 -15.74 -6.12 -7.56
C VAL A 55 -15.77 -5.46 -6.18
N PRO A 56 -16.55 -5.94 -5.18
CA PRO A 56 -16.57 -5.35 -3.84
C PRO A 56 -15.36 -5.72 -2.97
N THR A 57 -14.54 -6.67 -3.43
CA THR A 57 -13.43 -7.29 -2.70
C THR A 57 -12.06 -6.80 -3.18
N ASN A 58 -11.03 -7.06 -2.37
CA ASN A 58 -9.64 -6.85 -2.73
C ASN A 58 -8.75 -7.79 -1.92
N ARG A 59 -7.65 -8.22 -2.53
CA ARG A 59 -6.53 -8.94 -1.93
C ARG A 59 -5.30 -8.10 -2.16
N VAL A 60 -4.68 -7.65 -1.07
CA VAL A 60 -3.56 -6.72 -1.14
C VAL A 60 -2.40 -7.26 -0.32
N THR A 61 -1.20 -6.88 -0.72
CA THR A 61 0.01 -6.98 0.10
C THR A 61 0.38 -5.59 0.58
N ILE A 62 0.58 -5.43 1.88
CA ILE A 62 1.06 -4.19 2.48
C ILE A 62 2.56 -4.34 2.73
N LEU A 63 3.34 -3.39 2.22
CA LEU A 63 4.78 -3.35 2.39
C LEU A 63 5.18 -2.12 3.21
N SER A 64 6.18 -2.27 4.08
CA SER A 64 6.87 -1.17 4.75
C SER A 64 8.39 -1.41 4.72
N PRO A 65 9.23 -0.38 4.86
CA PRO A 65 10.69 -0.56 4.87
C PRO A 65 11.22 -1.39 6.05
N GLU A 66 10.46 -1.46 7.16
CA GLU A 66 10.89 -2.06 8.42
C GLU A 66 10.33 -3.47 8.69
N ARG A 67 9.42 -3.96 7.84
CA ARG A 67 8.70 -5.23 8.05
C ARG A 67 8.66 -6.06 6.78
N ASP A 68 8.54 -7.38 6.96
CA ASP A 68 8.25 -8.27 5.84
C ASP A 68 6.88 -7.94 5.23
N PRO A 69 6.69 -8.17 3.90
CA PRO A 69 5.41 -7.96 3.25
C PRO A 69 4.27 -8.72 3.92
N GLU A 70 3.19 -8.01 4.23
CA GLU A 70 1.99 -8.57 4.84
C GLU A 70 0.93 -8.84 3.77
N GLU A 71 0.71 -10.10 3.43
CA GLU A 71 -0.37 -10.50 2.54
C GLU A 71 -1.69 -10.63 3.31
N LEU A 72 -2.70 -9.85 2.90
CA LEU A 72 -4.05 -9.97 3.43
C LEU A 72 -4.86 -11.03 2.67
N PRO A 73 -5.78 -11.74 3.34
CA PRO A 73 -6.74 -12.59 2.64
C PRO A 73 -7.65 -11.76 1.73
N LEU A 74 -8.42 -12.42 0.86
CA LEU A 74 -9.48 -11.75 0.11
C LEU A 74 -10.52 -11.19 1.07
N MET A 75 -10.72 -9.87 1.03
CA MET A 75 -11.57 -9.15 1.98
C MET A 75 -12.43 -8.14 1.23
N LEU A 76 -13.51 -7.67 1.87
CA LEU A 76 -14.26 -6.53 1.37
C LEU A 76 -13.38 -5.28 1.38
N LYS A 77 -13.51 -4.40 0.37
CA LYS A 77 -12.75 -3.15 0.27
C LYS A 77 -12.80 -2.27 1.53
N PRO A 78 -13.96 -2.10 2.21
CA PRO A 78 -13.99 -1.40 3.49
C PRO A 78 -13.12 -2.05 4.56
N SER A 79 -13.11 -3.38 4.65
CA SER A 79 -12.26 -4.10 5.61
C SER A 79 -10.77 -3.96 5.29
N VAL A 80 -10.39 -3.95 4.01
CA VAL A 80 -9.01 -3.63 3.60
C VAL A 80 -8.64 -2.20 3.98
N ALA A 81 -9.56 -1.24 3.82
CA ALA A 81 -9.32 0.15 4.20
C ALA A 81 -9.08 0.30 5.71
N GLU A 82 -9.83 -0.40 6.56
CA GLU A 82 -9.60 -0.41 8.02
C GLU A 82 -8.20 -0.91 8.35
N VAL A 83 -7.74 -2.01 7.75
CA VAL A 83 -6.38 -2.53 7.99
C VAL A 83 -5.31 -1.52 7.55
N ILE A 84 -5.51 -0.82 6.42
CA ILE A 84 -4.58 0.22 5.97
C ILE A 84 -4.54 1.38 6.97
N ILE A 85 -5.70 1.81 7.48
CA ILE A 85 -5.78 2.87 8.51
C ILE A 85 -5.07 2.44 9.79
N ASP A 86 -5.26 1.20 10.25
CA ASP A 86 -4.56 0.67 11.42
C ASP A 86 -3.04 0.76 11.25
N ARG A 87 -2.52 0.37 10.07
CA ARG A 87 -1.07 0.48 9.77
C ARG A 87 -0.57 1.91 9.73
N ILE A 88 -1.39 2.86 9.24
CA ILE A 88 -1.07 4.29 9.28
C ILE A 88 -1.02 4.79 10.73
N CYS A 89 -1.99 4.40 11.55
CA CYS A 89 -2.04 4.74 12.97
C CYS A 89 -0.83 4.17 13.73
N ASP A 90 -0.47 2.91 13.50
CA ASP A 90 0.73 2.30 14.06
C ASP A 90 1.99 3.09 13.68
N ARG A 91 2.12 3.50 12.41
CA ARG A 91 3.28 4.28 11.96
C ARG A 91 3.34 5.65 12.64
N LEU A 92 2.22 6.35 12.72
CA LEU A 92 2.13 7.64 13.42
C LEU A 92 2.46 7.54 14.91
N ALA A 93 2.07 6.43 15.55
CA ALA A 93 2.32 6.22 16.98
C ALA A 93 3.78 5.85 17.29
N ASN A 94 4.48 5.20 16.35
CA ASN A 94 5.88 4.79 16.51
C ASN A 94 6.90 5.89 16.16
N ASP A 95 6.45 7.03 15.61
CA ASP A 95 7.27 8.22 15.33
C ASP A 95 7.13 9.32 16.42
N LEU A 96 6.46 9.01 17.54
CA LEU A 96 6.45 9.78 18.80
C LEU A 96 7.35 9.12 19.85
#